data_AF-A0A851CW33-F1
#
_entry.id   AF-A0A851CW33-F1
#
_cell.length_a   1.000
_cell.length_b   1.000
_cell.length_c   1.000
_cell.angle_alpha   90.00
_cell.angle_beta   90.00
_cell.angle_gamma   90.00
#
_symmetry.space_group_name_H-M   'P 1'
#
loop_
_entity.id
_entity.type
_entity.pdbx_description
1 polymer ?
#
loop_
_entity_poly.entity_id
_entity_poly.type
_entity_poly.pdbx_seq_one_letter_code
_entity_poly.pdbx_strand_id
1 'polypeptide(L)'
;LSQKGHEIVVVAPETRLQIKPSKNFILKLHPVPFTQKEMDENFQGFLKVILEEGSFLERFLKVYRGMKRLSALSISSCSHLLYNNELIRYLEESKF
;
A
#
# COMPACT_ATOMS: atom_id res chain seq x y z
N LEU A 1 13.17 -14.27 -10.03
CA LEU A 1 13.75 -14.49 -8.68
C LEU A 1 13.32 -15.85 -8.14
N SER A 2 12.02 -16.13 -7.98
CA SER A 2 11.54 -17.46 -7.56
C SER A 2 11.95 -18.60 -8.51
N GLN A 3 11.77 -18.41 -9.83
CA GLN A 3 12.26 -19.38 -10.84
C GLN A 3 13.80 -19.56 -10.84
N LYS A 4 14.54 -18.65 -10.20
CA LYS A 4 16.00 -18.72 -10.05
C LYS A 4 16.42 -19.29 -8.68
N GLY A 5 15.48 -19.86 -7.92
CA GLY A 5 15.73 -20.47 -6.61
C GLY A 5 15.67 -19.51 -5.42
N HIS A 6 15.30 -18.24 -5.60
CA HIS A 6 15.17 -17.29 -4.49
C HIS A 6 13.80 -17.40 -3.82
N GLU A 7 13.78 -17.51 -2.49
CA GLU A 7 12.57 -17.24 -1.73
C GLU A 7 12.25 -15.74 -1.79
N ILE A 8 11.00 -15.40 -2.08
CA ILE A 8 10.54 -14.01 -2.13
C ILE A 8 9.45 -13.86 -1.08
N VAL A 9 9.63 -12.92 -0.16
CA VAL A 9 8.59 -12.50 0.78
C VAL A 9 8.10 -11.12 0.38
N VAL A 10 6.79 -11.00 0.17
CA VAL A 10 6.10 -9.74 -0.05
C VAL A 10 5.36 -9.39 1.23
N VAL A 11 5.68 -8.23 1.80
CA VAL A 11 4.97 -7.68 2.95
C VAL A 11 3.97 -6.64 2.44
N ALA A 12 2.72 -6.76 2.86
CA ALA A 12 1.66 -5.84 2.47
C ALA A 12 0.68 -5.58 3.63
N PRO A 13 0.01 -4.43 3.66
CA PRO A 13 -1.15 -4.24 4.53
C PRO A 13 -2.27 -5.21 4.18
N GLU A 14 -3.09 -5.57 5.19
CA GLU A 14 -4.30 -6.38 4.99
C GLU A 14 -5.23 -5.76 3.95
N THR A 15 -5.36 -4.44 3.99
CA THR A 15 -6.02 -3.64 2.97
C THR A 15 -5.02 -3.34 1.86
N ARG A 16 -5.31 -3.81 0.64
CA ARG A 16 -4.34 -3.81 -0.46
C ARG A 16 -5.04 -3.57 -1.78
N LEU A 17 -4.42 -2.76 -2.64
CA LEU A 17 -5.01 -2.40 -3.92
C LEU A 17 -5.01 -3.58 -4.91
N GLN A 18 -3.82 -4.09 -5.24
CA GLN A 18 -3.67 -5.13 -6.28
C GLN A 18 -2.75 -6.29 -5.90
N ILE A 19 -2.21 -6.30 -4.68
CA ILE A 19 -1.35 -7.40 -4.21
C ILE A 19 -2.23 -8.62 -3.93
N LYS A 20 -2.07 -9.65 -4.75
CA LYS A 20 -2.80 -10.92 -4.64
C LYS A 20 -1.84 -12.05 -4.28
N PRO A 21 -2.30 -13.09 -3.54
CA PRO A 21 -1.52 -14.29 -3.33
C PRO A 21 -1.09 -14.91 -4.67
N SER A 22 0.14 -15.41 -4.74
CA SER A 22 0.64 -16.12 -5.92
C SER A 22 1.57 -17.25 -5.51
N LYS A 23 1.87 -18.18 -6.43
CA LYS A 23 2.85 -19.26 -6.19
C LYS A 23 4.30 -18.77 -6.21
N ASN A 24 4.54 -17.54 -6.66
CA ASN A 24 5.89 -17.03 -6.92
C ASN A 24 6.50 -16.32 -5.69
N PHE A 25 5.74 -16.11 -4.62
CA PHE A 25 6.20 -15.46 -3.40
C PHE A 25 5.31 -15.83 -2.21
N ILE A 26 5.86 -15.67 -1.01
CA ILE A 26 5.13 -15.76 0.25
C ILE A 26 4.56 -14.37 0.55
N LEU A 27 3.26 -14.28 0.79
CA LEU A 27 2.60 -13.03 1.16
C LEU A 27 2.43 -12.96 2.68
N LYS A 28 3.02 -11.95 3.31
CA LYS A 28 2.83 -11.62 4.72
C LYS A 28 1.97 -10.36 4.83
N LEU A 29 0.88 -10.47 5.58
CA LEU A 29 -0.05 -9.37 5.80
C LEU A 29 0.15 -8.77 7.19
N HIS A 30 -0.03 -7.46 7.31
CA HIS A 30 -0.06 -6.76 8.59
C HIS A 30 -1.32 -5.90 8.74
N PRO A 31 -1.84 -5.75 9.97
CA PRO A 31 -3.03 -4.95 10.22
C PRO A 31 -2.73 -3.46 10.04
N VAL A 32 -3.77 -2.70 9.70
CA VAL A 32 -3.74 -1.24 9.53
C VAL A 32 -5.07 -0.63 10.01
N PRO A 33 -5.09 0.64 10.43
CA PRO A 33 -6.24 1.27 11.09
C PRO A 33 -7.21 1.89 10.07
N PHE A 34 -7.41 1.25 8.92
CA PHE A 34 -8.33 1.69 7.88
C PHE A 34 -8.84 0.49 7.08
N THR A 35 -10.01 0.65 6.48
CA THR A 35 -10.71 -0.40 5.76
C THR A 35 -10.29 -0.46 4.29
N GLN A 36 -10.55 -1.61 3.65
CA GLN A 36 -10.33 -1.77 2.20
C GLN A 36 -11.15 -0.74 1.41
N LYS A 37 -12.38 -0.46 1.86
CA LYS A 37 -13.27 0.53 1.27
C LYS A 37 -12.65 1.93 1.29
N GLU A 38 -12.09 2.36 2.42
CA GLU A 38 -11.43 3.66 2.52
C GLU A 38 -10.20 3.77 1.60
N MET A 39 -9.41 2.70 1.50
CA MET A 39 -8.28 2.64 0.56
C MET A 39 -8.77 2.76 -0.89
N ASP A 40 -9.77 1.98 -1.27
CA ASP A 40 -10.32 1.95 -2.62
C ASP A 40 -10.96 3.30 -3.01
N GLU A 41 -11.75 3.90 -2.12
CA GLU A 41 -12.40 5.20 -2.36
C GLU A 41 -11.37 6.32 -2.54
N ASN A 42 -10.33 6.37 -1.70
CA ASN A 42 -9.28 7.37 -1.83
C ASN A 42 -8.47 7.18 -3.11
N PHE A 43 -8.17 5.93 -3.49
CA PHE A 43 -7.43 5.64 -4.72
C PHE A 43 -8.25 5.93 -5.98
N GLN A 44 -9.51 5.49 -6.02
CA GLN A 44 -10.41 5.76 -7.14
C GLN A 44 -10.72 7.26 -7.26
N GLY A 45 -10.91 7.96 -6.14
CA GLY A 45 -11.08 9.40 -6.12
C GLY A 45 -9.87 10.14 -6.70
N PHE A 46 -8.66 9.69 -6.35
CA PHE A 46 -7.43 10.24 -6.91
C PHE A 46 -7.31 9.99 -8.42
N LEU A 47 -7.61 8.78 -8.90
CA LEU A 47 -7.60 8.46 -10.33
C LEU A 47 -8.60 9.32 -11.12
N LYS A 48 -9.83 9.48 -10.61
CA LYS A 48 -10.83 10.36 -11.23
C LYS A 48 -10.31 11.78 -11.38
N VAL A 49 -9.76 12.34 -10.30
CA VAL A 49 -9.19 13.70 -10.29
C VAL A 49 -8.04 13.87 -11.28
N ILE A 50 -7.20 12.84 -11.48
CA ILE A 50 -6.13 12.90 -12.47
C ILE A 50 -6.70 12.92 -13.90
N LEU A 51 -7.77 12.18 -14.15
CA LEU A 51 -8.39 12.04 -15.47
C LEU A 51 -9.41 13.14 -15.80
N GLU A 52 -9.87 13.89 -14.80
CA GLU A 52 -10.80 15.02 -14.97
C GLU A 52 -10.21 16.14 -15.84
N GLU A 53 -11.01 16.61 -16.79
CA GLU A 53 -10.75 17.84 -17.55
C GLU A 53 -11.10 19.08 -16.70
N GLY A 54 -10.43 20.19 -16.96
CA GLY A 54 -10.64 21.44 -16.22
C GLY A 54 -9.45 22.37 -16.30
N SER A 55 -9.55 23.52 -15.61
CA SER A 55 -8.42 24.44 -15.51
C SER A 55 -7.24 23.78 -14.79
N PHE A 56 -6.01 24.11 -15.20
CA PHE A 56 -4.80 23.59 -14.59
C PHE A 56 -4.77 23.79 -13.07
N LEU A 57 -5.16 24.99 -12.61
CA LEU A 57 -5.14 25.34 -11.18
C LEU A 57 -6.12 24.48 -10.37
N GLU A 58 -7.35 24.31 -10.84
CA GLU A 58 -8.35 23.49 -10.17
C GLU A 58 -7.89 22.02 -10.08
N ARG A 59 -7.41 21.47 -11.20
CA ARG A 59 -6.89 20.11 -11.25
C ARG A 59 -5.70 19.93 -10.31
N PHE A 60 -4.75 20.86 -10.31
CA PHE A 60 -3.59 20.83 -9.41
C PHE A 60 -4.02 20.79 -7.93
N LEU A 61 -4.98 21.63 -7.53
CA LEU A 61 -5.49 21.65 -6.15
C LEU A 61 -6.20 20.34 -5.77
N LYS A 62 -7.00 19.77 -6.67
CA LYS A 62 -7.66 18.48 -6.44
C LYS A 62 -6.64 17.35 -6.31
N VAL A 63 -5.66 17.28 -7.22
CA VAL A 63 -4.58 16.28 -7.20
C VAL A 63 -3.79 16.38 -5.90
N TYR A 64 -3.41 17.60 -5.49
CA TYR A 64 -2.68 17.82 -4.24
C TYR A 64 -3.45 17.32 -3.01
N ARG A 65 -4.76 17.59 -2.92
CA ARG A 65 -5.60 17.08 -1.81
C ARG A 65 -5.70 15.54 -1.84
N GLY A 66 -5.85 14.94 -3.02
CA GLY A 66 -5.86 13.49 -3.18
C GLY A 66 -4.54 12.84 -2.77
N MET A 67 -3.41 13.42 -3.19
CA MET A 67 -2.07 12.97 -2.80
C MET A 67 -1.89 13.01 -1.28
N LYS A 68 -2.31 14.09 -0.60
CA LYS A 68 -2.21 14.14 0.87
C LYS A 68 -2.92 12.98 1.55
N ARG A 69 -4.12 12.62 1.09
CA ARG A 69 -4.90 11.50 1.66
C ARG A 69 -4.19 10.17 1.44
N LEU A 70 -3.74 9.91 0.21
CA LEU A 70 -2.99 8.68 -0.11
C LEU A 70 -1.66 8.59 0.65
N SER A 71 -0.95 9.71 0.79
CA SER A 71 0.27 9.79 1.59
C SER A 71 -0.01 9.51 3.07
N ALA A 72 -1.11 10.02 3.63
CA ALA A 72 -1.49 9.73 5.01
C ALA A 72 -1.76 8.24 5.24
N LEU A 73 -2.48 7.58 4.32
CA LEU A 73 -2.70 6.13 4.38
C LEU A 73 -1.38 5.36 4.26
N SER A 74 -0.49 5.80 3.36
CA SER A 74 0.82 5.16 3.15
C SER A 74 1.71 5.28 4.39
N ILE A 75 1.78 6.47 4.99
CA ILE A 75 2.54 6.71 6.23
C ILE A 75 1.96 5.89 7.38
N SER A 76 0.63 5.85 7.51
CA SER A 76 -0.04 5.01 8.52
C SER A 76 0.30 3.54 8.33
N SER A 77 0.24 3.02 7.10
CA SER A 77 0.63 1.64 6.78
C SER A 77 2.09 1.35 7.14
N CYS A 78 3.03 2.24 6.80
CA CYS A 78 4.44 2.10 7.16
C CYS A 78 4.65 2.10 8.68
N SER A 79 3.97 3.01 9.39
CA SER A 79 4.02 3.06 10.85
C SER A 79 3.56 1.74 11.47
N HIS A 80 2.40 1.23 11.04
CA HIS A 80 1.85 -0.03 11.53
C HIS A 80 2.71 -1.25 11.18
N LEU A 81 3.39 -1.24 10.03
CA LEU A 81 4.39 -2.25 9.70
C LEU A 81 5.56 -2.23 10.69
N LEU A 82 6.14 -1.04 10.93
CA LEU A 82 7.30 -0.88 11.81
C LEU A 82 6.97 -1.22 13.27
N TYR A 83 5.75 -0.95 13.73
CA TYR A 83 5.28 -1.32 15.07
C TYR A 83 4.76 -2.76 15.18
N ASN A 84 4.69 -3.51 14.08
CA ASN A 84 4.36 -4.94 14.12
C ASN A 84 5.59 -5.76 14.52
N ASN A 85 5.86 -5.82 15.82
CA ASN A 85 7.03 -6.50 16.39
C ASN A 85 7.14 -7.97 15.98
N GLU A 86 6.02 -8.68 15.83
CA GLU A 86 6.03 -10.08 15.40
C GLU A 86 6.55 -10.21 13.97
N LEU A 87 6.04 -9.37 13.06
CA LEU A 87 6.46 -9.37 11.67
C LEU A 87 7.89 -8.88 11.51
N ILE A 88 8.30 -7.84 12.23
CA ILE A 88 9.69 -7.35 12.22
C ILE A 88 10.64 -8.44 12.71
N ARG A 89 10.34 -9.10 13.82
CA ARG A 89 11.16 -10.21 14.33
C ARG A 89 11.27 -11.34 13.31
N TYR A 90 10.16 -11.72 12.66
CA TYR A 90 10.20 -12.73 11.59
C TYR A 90 11.15 -12.32 10.44
N LEU A 91 11.12 -11.05 10.02
CA LEU A 91 11.99 -10.55 8.96
C LEU A 91 13.47 -10.57 9.38
N GLU A 92 13.78 -10.21 10.63
CA GLU A 92 15.13 -10.27 11.20
C GLU A 92 15.67 -11.71 11.28
N GLU A 93 14.84 -12.64 11.76
CA GLU A 93 15.20 -14.06 11.89
C GLU A 93 15.39 -14.75 10.54
N SER A 94 14.68 -14.30 9.51
CA SER A 94 14.73 -14.87 8.16
C SER A 94 16.03 -14.56 7.41
N LYS A 95 16.83 -13.58 7.87
CA LYS A 95 18.15 -13.21 7.31
C LYS A 95 18.14 -13.03 5.79
N PHE A 96 17.13 -12.32 5.27
CA PHE A 96 17.07 -11.91 3.86
C PHE A 96 18.23 -11.03 3.42
#